data_AF-A0A9P6EII7-F1
#
_entry.id   AF-A0A9P6EII7-F1
#
_cell.length_a   1.000
_cell.length_b   1.000
_cell.length_c   1.000
_cell.angle_alpha   90.00
_cell.angle_beta   90.00
_cell.angle_gamma   90.00
#
_symmetry.space_group_name_H-M   'P 1'
#
loop_
_entity.id
_entity.type
_entity.pdbx_description
1 polymer ?
#
loop_
_entity_poly.entity_id
_entity_poly.type
_entity_poly.pdbx_seq_one_letter_code
_entity_poly.pdbx_strand_id
1 'polypeptide(L)'
;MSFPRLVGLDTDWTIWQGYLNHASWGFGFGAFVPQENNIERVDRWLLRDRTNHNNWIRQYNDISDVIYDIINNHAKLAIVSSSPSKPMSDKALYFLNAINPQTGTEYSIIHLAHYNEVSNESKVNHFRRIRQWSQFDYSEMLMFDDEASNNTVRITLGPATSGTSFHLVRNRTTFTWNLYQEGLAAWRQAKNLTIGLNPGFPQNRVLIGYSGLPTSWINRIYAGEGVVETTTPYRWGFGLYLTSSIMLAKYFRDWNGNWGSDKSYVCQVFVKDYNAWINNVPKIWIPENDGNFPQMNNMNTTAEETALNQENRDAYIATRFGVRAPYALFSQHFYMPNMPLPQGERWTELVAGTQLYRSLFEIVKLEDWQADQIVNPDPYPFGWQFQSWKINVPSVTREEFLRCGEQILFNLSGRDGGTKDSGEGIAPETSPVKETLSEL
;
A
#
# COMPACT_ATOMS: atom_id res chain seq x y z
N MET A 1 2.93 -21.48 -7.45
CA MET A 1 2.44 -20.30 -6.68
C MET A 1 1.96 -19.25 -7.67
N SER A 2 1.06 -18.34 -7.28
CA SER A 2 0.63 -17.25 -8.17
C SER A 2 1.80 -16.31 -8.50
N PHE A 3 1.78 -15.75 -9.72
CA PHE A 3 2.79 -14.84 -10.24
C PHE A 3 2.11 -13.68 -10.99
N PRO A 4 2.62 -12.43 -10.93
CA PRO A 4 2.06 -11.31 -11.69
C PRO A 4 2.14 -11.58 -13.19
N ARG A 5 1.13 -11.18 -13.97
CA ARG A 5 1.18 -11.34 -15.44
C ARG A 5 2.08 -10.29 -16.09
N LEU A 6 2.36 -9.20 -15.38
CA LEU A 6 3.28 -8.15 -15.81
C LEU A 6 4.09 -7.61 -14.64
N VAL A 7 5.39 -7.45 -14.86
CA VAL A 7 6.29 -6.79 -13.93
C VAL A 7 6.92 -5.59 -14.61
N GLY A 8 6.66 -4.41 -14.06
CA GLY A 8 7.26 -3.14 -14.47
C GLY A 8 8.51 -2.83 -13.66
N LEU A 9 9.59 -2.48 -14.34
CA LEU A 9 10.83 -2.00 -13.72
C LEU A 9 11.08 -0.57 -14.18
N ASP A 10 11.32 0.34 -13.23
CA ASP A 10 11.94 1.63 -13.53
C ASP A 10 13.40 1.46 -13.98
N THR A 11 13.97 2.51 -14.55
CA THR A 11 15.34 2.54 -15.05
C THR A 11 16.34 3.02 -14.01
N ASP A 12 16.28 4.30 -13.65
CA ASP A 12 17.33 4.95 -12.86
C ASP A 12 17.20 4.46 -11.41
N TRP A 13 18.32 4.10 -10.78
CA TRP A 13 18.37 3.47 -9.44
C TRP A 13 17.54 2.20 -9.24
N THR A 14 16.95 1.64 -10.31
CA THR A 14 16.17 0.40 -10.31
C THR A 14 16.82 -0.67 -11.18
N ILE A 15 16.92 -0.51 -12.50
CA ILE A 15 17.68 -1.46 -13.35
C ILE A 15 19.18 -1.21 -13.21
N TRP A 16 19.58 0.04 -13.02
CA TRP A 16 20.99 0.42 -12.84
C TRP A 16 21.17 1.42 -11.71
N GLN A 17 22.35 1.40 -11.10
CA GLN A 17 22.84 2.45 -10.24
C GLN A 17 23.23 3.68 -11.06
N GLY A 18 22.84 4.87 -10.59
CA GLY A 18 23.16 6.15 -11.24
C GLY A 18 21.98 6.74 -12.03
N TYR A 19 22.17 7.97 -12.50
CA TYR A 19 21.19 8.70 -13.30
C TYR A 19 21.63 8.84 -14.77
N LEU A 20 20.81 8.37 -15.69
CA LEU A 20 20.98 8.62 -17.12
C LEU A 20 20.40 10.01 -17.49
N ASN A 21 21.03 11.06 -16.96
CA ASN A 21 20.50 12.41 -17.05
C ASN A 21 20.82 13.10 -18.39
N HIS A 22 19.79 13.20 -19.25
CA HIS A 22 19.85 13.90 -20.54
C HIS A 22 20.29 15.37 -20.44
N ALA A 23 20.26 16.04 -19.28
CA ALA A 23 20.78 17.41 -19.16
C ALA A 23 22.31 17.47 -18.98
N SER A 24 22.97 16.34 -18.71
CA SER A 24 24.40 16.30 -18.35
C SER A 24 25.25 15.40 -19.24
N TRP A 25 24.66 14.39 -19.86
CA TRP A 25 25.37 13.45 -20.73
C TRP A 25 25.58 14.05 -22.13
N GLY A 26 26.76 13.87 -22.73
CA GLY A 26 27.00 14.26 -24.14
C GLY A 26 27.06 15.78 -24.38
N PHE A 27 27.44 16.57 -23.37
CA PHE A 27 27.70 18.00 -23.49
C PHE A 27 29.18 18.39 -23.34
N GLY A 28 30.06 17.42 -23.09
CA GLY A 28 31.50 17.68 -23.00
C GLY A 28 32.17 17.85 -24.36
N PHE A 29 33.48 18.12 -24.32
CA PHE A 29 34.28 18.28 -25.54
C PHE A 29 34.28 16.98 -26.36
N GLY A 30 33.99 17.08 -27.67
CA GLY A 30 33.93 15.93 -28.57
C GLY A 30 32.60 15.17 -28.59
N ALA A 31 31.52 15.77 -28.10
CA ALA A 31 30.19 15.17 -28.13
C ALA A 31 29.71 14.79 -29.54
N PHE A 32 29.14 13.60 -29.66
CA PHE A 32 28.48 13.11 -30.85
C PHE A 32 27.01 13.56 -30.89
N VAL A 33 26.47 13.66 -32.11
CA VAL A 33 25.04 13.87 -32.38
C VAL A 33 24.50 12.65 -33.14
N PRO A 34 23.32 12.10 -32.78
CA PRO A 34 22.49 12.47 -31.64
C PRO A 34 23.10 12.11 -30.28
N GLN A 35 22.57 12.70 -29.20
CA GLN A 35 23.18 12.71 -27.86
C GLN A 35 23.40 11.32 -27.28
N GLU A 36 22.50 10.37 -27.53
CA GLU A 36 22.61 8.97 -27.10
C GLU A 36 23.84 8.24 -27.66
N ASN A 37 24.46 8.74 -28.73
CA ASN A 37 25.72 8.19 -29.25
C ASN A 37 26.92 8.50 -28.36
N ASN A 38 26.76 9.34 -27.34
CA ASN A 38 27.75 9.56 -26.30
C ASN A 38 27.71 8.50 -25.20
N ILE A 39 26.70 7.61 -25.18
CA ILE A 39 26.69 6.48 -24.25
C ILE A 39 27.67 5.43 -24.77
N GLU A 40 28.71 5.12 -24.00
CA GLU A 40 29.63 4.04 -24.28
C GLU A 40 29.58 2.93 -23.26
N ARG A 41 29.74 1.70 -23.75
CA ARG A 41 29.87 0.51 -22.93
C ARG A 41 31.33 0.34 -22.51
N VAL A 42 31.58 0.35 -21.20
CA VAL A 42 32.91 0.13 -20.62
C VAL A 42 33.15 -1.36 -20.39
N ASP A 43 32.17 -2.02 -19.79
CA ASP A 43 32.20 -3.46 -19.54
C ASP A 43 30.79 -4.07 -19.72
N ARG A 44 30.54 -5.27 -19.19
CA ARG A 44 29.23 -5.92 -19.28
C ARG A 44 28.11 -5.15 -18.57
N TRP A 45 28.44 -4.47 -17.48
CA TRP A 45 27.50 -3.91 -16.53
C TRP A 45 27.57 -2.37 -16.47
N LEU A 46 28.71 -1.78 -16.85
CA LEU A 46 28.99 -0.35 -16.76
C LEU A 46 28.87 0.35 -18.12
N LEU A 47 28.02 1.37 -18.16
CA LEU A 47 27.97 2.37 -19.24
C LEU A 47 28.43 3.72 -18.70
N ARG A 48 29.02 4.55 -19.55
CA ARG A 48 29.40 5.93 -19.19
C ARG A 48 29.22 6.89 -20.36
N ASP A 49 29.23 8.17 -20.05
CA ASP A 49 29.29 9.23 -21.05
C ASP A 49 30.73 9.38 -21.57
N ARG A 50 30.89 9.27 -22.89
CA ARG A 50 32.16 9.49 -23.61
C ARG A 50 32.81 10.84 -23.31
N THR A 51 31.99 11.86 -23.09
CA THR A 51 32.45 13.25 -23.00
C THR A 51 32.72 13.68 -21.56
N ASN A 52 32.22 12.92 -20.59
CA ASN A 52 32.43 13.12 -19.16
C ASN A 52 32.32 11.79 -18.42
N HIS A 53 33.46 11.12 -18.20
CA HIS A 53 33.48 9.81 -17.55
C HIS A 53 32.98 9.79 -16.08
N ASN A 54 32.74 10.95 -15.46
CA ASN A 54 32.08 11.02 -14.15
C ASN A 54 30.58 10.69 -14.23
N ASN A 55 29.99 10.83 -15.41
CA ASN A 55 28.62 10.40 -15.68
C ASN A 55 28.65 8.92 -16.08
N TRP A 56 28.11 8.06 -15.22
CA TRP A 56 28.05 6.63 -15.47
C TRP A 56 26.78 6.01 -14.89
N ILE A 57 26.42 4.85 -15.42
CA ILE A 57 25.40 3.97 -14.86
C ILE A 57 25.90 2.53 -14.83
N ARG A 58 25.53 1.78 -13.80
CA ARG A 58 25.92 0.37 -13.65
C ARG A 58 24.72 -0.51 -13.38
N GLN A 59 24.43 -1.48 -14.24
CA GLN A 59 23.38 -2.47 -13.99
C GLN A 59 23.60 -3.16 -12.64
N TYR A 60 22.56 -3.30 -11.82
CA TYR A 60 22.68 -4.07 -10.58
C TYR A 60 22.85 -5.56 -10.87
N ASN A 61 23.61 -6.25 -10.02
CA ASN A 61 24.01 -7.64 -10.24
C ASN A 61 22.81 -8.59 -10.44
N ASP A 62 21.75 -8.44 -9.63
CA ASP A 62 20.64 -9.39 -9.62
C ASP A 62 19.59 -9.12 -10.71
N ILE A 63 19.74 -8.04 -11.50
CA ILE A 63 18.74 -7.68 -12.52
C ILE A 63 18.62 -8.73 -13.62
N SER A 64 19.72 -9.39 -14.00
CA SER A 64 19.66 -10.48 -14.96
C SER A 64 18.81 -11.65 -14.43
N ASP A 65 18.93 -11.98 -13.15
CA ASP A 65 18.17 -13.06 -12.51
C ASP A 65 16.69 -12.67 -12.31
N VAL A 66 16.42 -11.42 -11.94
CA VAL A 66 15.06 -10.87 -11.86
C VAL A 66 14.36 -10.96 -13.22
N ILE A 67 15.01 -10.50 -14.30
CA ILE A 67 14.44 -10.57 -15.66
C ILE A 67 14.24 -12.03 -16.08
N TYR A 68 15.21 -12.90 -15.77
CA TYR A 68 15.09 -14.34 -16.01
C TYR A 68 13.83 -14.91 -15.34
N ASP A 69 13.60 -14.64 -14.06
CA ASP A 69 12.44 -15.17 -13.31
C ASP A 69 11.12 -14.63 -13.85
N ILE A 70 11.03 -13.34 -14.16
CA ILE A 70 9.84 -12.73 -14.79
C ILE A 70 9.45 -13.50 -16.05
N ILE A 71 10.41 -13.72 -16.94
CA ILE A 71 10.17 -14.33 -18.24
C ILE A 71 9.93 -15.85 -18.10
N ASN A 72 10.63 -16.50 -17.17
CA ASN A 72 10.49 -17.94 -16.90
C ASN A 72 9.10 -18.28 -16.33
N ASN A 73 8.52 -17.37 -15.54
CA ASN A 73 7.14 -17.47 -15.07
C ASN A 73 6.10 -16.95 -16.07
N HIS A 74 6.49 -16.76 -17.34
CA HIS A 74 5.64 -16.30 -18.44
C HIS A 74 5.00 -14.91 -18.24
N ALA A 75 5.54 -14.09 -17.32
CA ALA A 75 5.10 -12.72 -17.15
C ALA A 75 5.72 -11.81 -18.23
N LYS A 76 5.02 -10.72 -18.53
CA LYS A 76 5.54 -9.68 -19.42
C LYS A 76 6.43 -8.73 -18.63
N LEU A 77 7.66 -8.52 -19.12
CA LEU A 77 8.52 -7.46 -18.65
C LEU A 77 8.06 -6.13 -19.26
N ALA A 78 7.89 -5.11 -18.43
CA ALA A 78 7.70 -3.73 -18.85
C ALA A 78 8.84 -2.86 -18.32
N ILE A 79 9.40 -2.02 -19.18
CA ILE A 79 10.25 -0.90 -18.75
C ILE A 79 9.34 0.31 -18.61
N VAL A 80 9.37 0.94 -17.43
CA VAL A 80 8.47 2.06 -17.11
C VAL A 80 9.30 3.18 -16.51
N SER A 81 9.66 4.20 -17.29
CA SER A 81 10.59 5.27 -16.90
C SER A 81 10.00 6.66 -17.14
N SER A 82 10.22 7.56 -16.19
CA SER A 82 9.87 8.99 -16.34
C SER A 82 11.03 9.80 -16.95
N SER A 83 12.04 9.14 -17.51
CA SER A 83 13.16 9.79 -18.19
C SER A 83 12.68 10.71 -19.33
N PRO A 84 13.24 11.92 -19.45
CA PRO A 84 12.92 12.84 -20.54
C PRO A 84 13.51 12.41 -21.89
N SER A 85 14.42 11.43 -21.94
CA SER A 85 15.02 10.96 -23.17
C SER A 85 14.84 9.46 -23.36
N LYS A 86 13.81 9.13 -24.16
CA LYS A 86 13.60 7.76 -24.63
C LYS A 86 14.79 7.22 -25.43
N PRO A 87 15.37 7.94 -26.42
CA PRO A 87 16.52 7.43 -27.17
C PRO A 87 17.72 7.06 -26.31
N MET A 88 18.03 7.86 -25.29
CA MET A 88 19.11 7.53 -24.36
C MET A 88 18.81 6.28 -23.53
N SER A 89 17.60 6.19 -22.97
CA SER A 89 17.18 5.03 -22.19
C SER A 89 17.19 3.75 -23.04
N ASP A 90 16.67 3.83 -24.26
CA ASP A 90 16.66 2.72 -25.21
C ASP A 90 18.09 2.29 -25.58
N LYS A 91 19.01 3.25 -25.75
CA LYS A 91 20.42 2.97 -26.03
C LYS A 91 21.12 2.27 -24.85
N ALA A 92 20.85 2.70 -23.62
CA ALA A 92 21.38 2.06 -22.42
C ALA A 92 20.84 0.62 -22.29
N LEU A 93 19.53 0.43 -22.41
CA LEU A 93 18.87 -0.88 -22.36
C LEU A 93 19.28 -1.82 -23.51
N TYR A 94 19.75 -1.26 -24.64
CA TYR A 94 20.34 -2.02 -25.73
C TYR A 94 21.74 -2.56 -25.39
N PHE A 95 22.54 -1.84 -24.60
CA PHE A 95 23.88 -2.30 -24.23
C PHE A 95 23.90 -3.25 -23.03
N LEU A 96 22.94 -3.11 -22.13
CA LEU A 96 22.78 -3.97 -20.95
C LEU A 96 22.05 -5.26 -21.33
N ASN A 97 22.54 -6.39 -20.82
CA ASN A 97 22.08 -7.73 -21.20
C ASN A 97 21.45 -8.48 -20.02
N ALA A 98 20.54 -9.40 -20.34
CA ALA A 98 20.04 -10.42 -19.43
C ALA A 98 19.86 -11.76 -20.18
N ILE A 99 19.80 -12.86 -19.43
CA ILE A 99 19.64 -14.20 -20.00
C ILE A 99 18.16 -14.43 -20.28
N ASN A 100 17.85 -14.87 -21.50
CA ASN A 100 16.52 -15.35 -21.84
C ASN A 100 16.37 -16.81 -21.36
N PRO A 101 15.41 -17.13 -20.47
CA PRO A 101 15.24 -18.49 -19.93
C PRO A 101 14.78 -19.51 -20.98
N GLN A 102 14.12 -19.08 -22.06
CA GLN A 102 13.65 -19.98 -23.11
C GLN A 102 14.76 -20.44 -24.05
N THR A 103 15.79 -19.62 -24.28
CA THR A 103 16.89 -19.95 -25.21
C THR A 103 18.21 -20.23 -24.50
N GLY A 104 18.36 -19.81 -23.24
CA GLY A 104 19.63 -19.85 -22.51
C GLY A 104 20.68 -18.86 -23.03
N THR A 105 20.31 -17.94 -23.93
CA THR A 105 21.23 -16.97 -24.54
C THR A 105 21.02 -15.56 -23.98
N GLU A 106 22.07 -14.75 -24.01
CA GLU A 106 21.97 -13.34 -23.65
C GLU A 106 21.28 -12.52 -24.73
N TYR A 107 20.36 -11.66 -24.30
CA TYR A 107 19.74 -10.62 -25.10
C TYR A 107 19.89 -9.28 -24.40
N SER A 108 19.86 -8.19 -25.15
CA SER A 108 19.74 -6.90 -24.51
C SER A 108 18.37 -6.71 -23.87
N ILE A 109 18.34 -6.02 -22.73
CA ILE A 109 17.13 -5.88 -21.90
C ILE A 109 15.97 -5.31 -22.71
N ILE A 110 16.24 -4.36 -23.61
CA ILE A 110 15.20 -3.78 -24.47
C ILE A 110 14.50 -4.81 -25.37
N HIS A 111 15.19 -5.86 -25.83
CA HIS A 111 14.58 -6.92 -26.66
C HIS A 111 13.77 -7.92 -25.82
N LEU A 112 14.05 -8.01 -24.52
CA LEU A 112 13.30 -8.84 -23.59
C LEU A 112 12.06 -8.11 -23.05
N ALA A 113 12.06 -6.79 -23.07
CA ALA A 113 10.93 -5.97 -22.67
C ALA A 113 9.76 -6.10 -23.67
N HIS A 114 8.57 -6.44 -23.16
CA HIS A 114 7.36 -6.48 -23.96
C HIS A 114 6.71 -5.10 -24.10
N TYR A 115 6.83 -4.27 -23.07
CA TYR A 115 6.41 -2.87 -23.07
C TYR A 115 7.58 -1.99 -22.71
N ASN A 116 7.73 -0.85 -23.39
CA ASN A 116 8.84 0.08 -23.20
C ASN A 116 8.32 1.51 -23.10
N GLU A 117 7.72 1.81 -21.95
CA GLU A 117 7.09 3.07 -21.59
C GLU A 117 8.12 4.02 -20.98
N VAL A 118 8.80 4.79 -21.84
CA VAL A 118 9.77 5.81 -21.42
C VAL A 118 9.28 7.17 -21.90
N SER A 119 8.83 8.00 -20.98
CA SER A 119 8.40 9.37 -21.26
C SER A 119 8.30 10.16 -19.97
N ASN A 120 8.59 11.47 -20.03
CA ASN A 120 8.50 12.39 -18.88
C ASN A 120 7.06 12.69 -18.48
N GLU A 121 6.42 11.72 -17.85
CA GLU A 121 5.08 11.81 -17.30
C GLU A 121 4.92 10.89 -16.08
N SER A 122 3.75 10.95 -15.44
CA SER A 122 3.40 10.08 -14.32
C SER A 122 3.31 8.61 -14.74
N LYS A 123 3.84 7.72 -13.88
CA LYS A 123 3.71 6.26 -13.98
C LYS A 123 2.27 5.77 -14.06
N VAL A 124 1.32 6.54 -13.51
CA VAL A 124 -0.11 6.27 -13.65
C VAL A 124 -0.52 6.23 -15.13
N ASN A 125 0.01 7.14 -15.95
CA ASN A 125 -0.31 7.20 -17.37
C ASN A 125 0.39 6.09 -18.18
N HIS A 126 1.65 5.76 -17.84
CA HIS A 126 2.33 4.58 -18.41
C HIS A 126 1.50 3.31 -18.20
N PHE A 127 1.06 3.05 -16.97
CA PHE A 127 0.26 1.85 -16.66
C PHE A 127 -1.16 1.90 -17.27
N ARG A 128 -1.77 3.07 -17.46
CA ARG A 128 -3.01 3.19 -18.26
C ARG A 128 -2.82 2.72 -19.69
N ARG A 129 -1.73 3.12 -20.36
CA ARG A 129 -1.43 2.64 -21.72
C ARG A 129 -1.09 1.15 -21.75
N ILE A 130 -0.25 0.69 -20.83
CA ILE A 130 0.08 -0.74 -20.70
C ILE A 130 -1.20 -1.58 -20.51
N ARG A 131 -2.15 -1.14 -19.68
CA ARG A 131 -3.44 -1.82 -19.53
C ARG A 131 -4.23 -1.85 -20.83
N GLN A 132 -4.28 -0.74 -21.58
CA GLN A 132 -4.96 -0.69 -22.88
C GLN A 132 -4.35 -1.66 -23.90
N TRP A 133 -3.04 -1.90 -23.87
CA TRP A 133 -2.40 -2.84 -24.79
C TRP A 133 -2.45 -4.29 -24.31
N SER A 134 -2.17 -4.52 -23.03
CA SER A 134 -2.10 -5.87 -22.44
C SER A 134 -3.48 -6.46 -22.15
N GLN A 135 -4.48 -5.61 -21.90
CA GLN A 135 -5.77 -5.98 -21.33
C GLN A 135 -5.67 -6.67 -19.97
N PHE A 136 -4.49 -6.66 -19.33
CA PHE A 136 -4.34 -7.20 -17.99
C PHE A 136 -5.00 -6.27 -16.99
N ASP A 137 -5.62 -6.87 -15.98
CA ASP A 137 -6.12 -6.09 -14.87
C ASP A 137 -4.95 -5.60 -14.01
N TYR A 138 -5.08 -4.41 -13.41
CA TYR A 138 -4.01 -3.81 -12.62
C TYR A 138 -3.61 -4.68 -11.42
N SER A 139 -4.53 -5.48 -10.85
CA SER A 139 -4.20 -6.45 -9.78
C SER A 139 -3.20 -7.53 -10.24
N GLU A 140 -3.03 -7.70 -11.54
CA GLU A 140 -2.10 -8.67 -12.13
C GLU A 140 -0.73 -8.05 -12.42
N MET A 141 -0.53 -6.77 -12.05
CA MET A 141 0.68 -6.01 -12.31
C MET A 141 1.44 -5.71 -11.01
N LEU A 142 2.77 -5.77 -11.09
CA LEU A 142 3.70 -5.38 -10.03
C LEU A 142 4.73 -4.41 -10.59
N MET A 143 4.98 -3.30 -9.89
CA MET A 143 5.97 -2.29 -10.24
C MET A 143 7.07 -2.23 -9.18
N PHE A 144 8.31 -2.13 -9.65
CA PHE A 144 9.48 -1.77 -8.84
C PHE A 144 10.03 -0.42 -9.30
N ASP A 145 10.27 0.48 -8.35
CA ASP A 145 10.71 1.86 -8.59
C ASP A 145 11.44 2.38 -7.34
N ASP A 146 12.40 3.29 -7.48
CA ASP A 146 13.14 3.86 -6.34
C ASP A 146 12.49 5.14 -5.78
N GLU A 147 11.62 5.80 -6.53
CA GLU A 147 10.95 7.04 -6.12
C GLU A 147 9.64 6.71 -5.39
N ALA A 148 9.55 7.08 -4.11
CA ALA A 148 8.40 6.69 -3.30
C ALA A 148 7.11 7.32 -3.82
N SER A 149 7.15 8.54 -4.38
CA SER A 149 5.99 9.21 -4.99
C SER A 149 5.36 8.43 -6.15
N ASN A 150 6.10 7.51 -6.78
CA ASN A 150 5.55 6.61 -7.79
C ASN A 150 4.62 5.54 -7.18
N ASN A 151 4.57 5.38 -5.85
CA ASN A 151 3.57 4.54 -5.17
C ASN A 151 2.13 5.00 -5.41
N THR A 152 1.93 6.20 -5.96
CA THR A 152 0.63 6.69 -6.45
C THR A 152 0.01 5.75 -7.48
N VAL A 153 0.78 4.92 -8.20
CA VAL A 153 0.21 3.87 -9.07
C VAL A 153 -0.63 2.86 -8.28
N ARG A 154 -0.19 2.48 -7.07
CA ARG A 154 -0.90 1.57 -6.17
C ARG A 154 -2.19 2.19 -5.65
N ILE A 155 -2.17 3.51 -5.45
CA ILE A 155 -3.30 4.24 -4.88
C ILE A 155 -4.34 4.54 -5.96
N THR A 156 -3.89 5.07 -7.10
CA THR A 156 -4.74 5.70 -8.12
C THR A 156 -5.34 4.71 -9.10
N LEU A 157 -4.61 3.63 -9.43
CA LEU A 157 -5.02 2.77 -10.53
C LEU A 157 -6.06 1.72 -10.13
N GLY A 158 -7.00 1.56 -11.06
CA GLY A 158 -8.07 0.57 -11.13
C GLY A 158 -9.27 0.79 -10.22
N PRO A 159 -10.29 -0.07 -10.37
CA PRO A 159 -11.42 -0.14 -9.45
C PRO A 159 -11.00 -0.78 -8.13
N ALA A 160 -11.78 -0.56 -7.07
CA ALA A 160 -12.19 -1.61 -6.15
C ALA A 160 -11.08 -2.58 -5.68
N THR A 161 -10.85 -3.59 -6.50
CA THR A 161 -10.07 -4.77 -6.18
C THR A 161 -8.78 -4.88 -6.98
N SER A 162 -8.42 -3.87 -7.79
CA SER A 162 -7.31 -3.93 -8.73
C SER A 162 -6.45 -2.67 -8.84
N GLY A 163 -5.57 -2.47 -7.86
CA GLY A 163 -4.42 -1.56 -8.01
C GLY A 163 -3.18 -2.32 -8.48
N THR A 164 -2.32 -1.65 -9.27
CA THR A 164 -0.97 -2.14 -9.55
C THR A 164 -0.22 -2.21 -8.21
N SER A 165 0.35 -3.36 -7.87
CA SER A 165 1.18 -3.42 -6.66
C SER A 165 2.46 -2.64 -6.90
N PHE A 166 2.93 -1.93 -5.88
CA PHE A 166 4.15 -1.13 -5.93
C PHE A 166 5.11 -1.61 -4.85
N HIS A 167 6.39 -1.70 -5.19
CA HIS A 167 7.43 -2.05 -4.24
C HIS A 167 8.63 -1.10 -4.41
N LEU A 168 8.98 -0.42 -3.32
CA LEU A 168 10.05 0.58 -3.29
C LEU A 168 11.43 -0.08 -3.32
N VAL A 169 12.26 0.28 -4.30
CA VAL A 169 13.69 -0.04 -4.36
C VAL A 169 14.46 0.96 -3.48
N ARG A 170 14.64 0.61 -2.22
CA ARG A 170 15.15 1.54 -1.20
C ARG A 170 16.61 1.94 -1.40
N ASN A 171 16.91 3.13 -0.87
CA ASN A 171 18.27 3.65 -0.66
C ASN A 171 19.11 3.81 -1.92
N ARG A 172 18.55 3.64 -3.14
CA ARG A 172 19.27 3.85 -4.41
C ARG A 172 20.64 3.16 -4.46
N THR A 173 20.77 2.04 -3.78
CA THR A 173 22.08 1.39 -3.57
C THR A 173 22.11 0.00 -4.16
N THR A 174 21.00 -0.74 -4.13
CA THR A 174 20.90 -2.08 -4.71
C THR A 174 19.46 -2.47 -5.02
N PHE A 175 19.20 -3.02 -6.21
CA PHE A 175 18.07 -3.93 -6.43
C PHE A 175 18.56 -5.37 -6.30
N THR A 176 18.17 -6.04 -5.20
CA THR A 176 18.56 -7.42 -4.90
C THR A 176 17.45 -8.44 -5.18
N TRP A 177 17.83 -9.71 -5.31
CA TRP A 177 16.90 -10.83 -5.41
C TRP A 177 15.93 -10.91 -4.22
N ASN A 178 16.40 -10.61 -3.01
CA ASN A 178 15.54 -10.62 -1.82
C ASN A 178 14.45 -9.53 -1.91
N LEU A 179 14.82 -8.32 -2.34
CA LEU A 179 13.87 -7.23 -2.55
C LEU A 179 12.82 -7.59 -3.62
N TYR A 180 13.27 -8.25 -4.70
CA TYR A 180 12.37 -8.78 -5.72
C TYR A 180 11.36 -9.79 -5.14
N GLN A 181 11.83 -10.76 -4.37
CA GLN A 181 10.97 -11.76 -3.72
C GLN A 181 10.01 -11.14 -2.69
N GLU A 182 10.43 -10.10 -1.97
CA GLU A 182 9.56 -9.33 -1.08
C GLU A 182 8.44 -8.62 -1.84
N GLY A 183 8.74 -7.99 -2.98
CA GLY A 183 7.74 -7.41 -3.86
C GLY A 183 6.74 -8.43 -4.39
N LEU A 184 7.20 -9.62 -4.80
CA LEU A 184 6.33 -10.72 -5.20
C LEU A 184 5.44 -11.21 -4.04
N ALA A 185 5.98 -11.32 -2.83
CA ALA A 185 5.22 -11.72 -1.65
C ALA A 185 4.12 -10.70 -1.31
N ALA A 186 4.44 -9.39 -1.35
CA ALA A 186 3.47 -8.32 -1.13
C ALA A 186 2.36 -8.32 -2.20
N TRP A 187 2.72 -8.53 -3.47
CA TRP A 187 1.74 -8.67 -4.55
C TRP A 187 0.81 -9.88 -4.33
N ARG A 188 1.33 -11.05 -3.94
CA ARG A 188 0.52 -12.25 -3.64
C ARG A 188 -0.45 -11.98 -2.50
N GLN A 189 0.01 -11.30 -1.45
CA GLN A 189 -0.83 -10.92 -0.32
C GLN A 189 -1.97 -9.99 -0.76
N ALA A 190 -1.67 -8.95 -1.54
CA ALA A 190 -2.69 -8.04 -2.07
C ALA A 190 -3.69 -8.78 -2.98
N LYS A 191 -3.22 -9.67 -3.85
CA LYS A 191 -4.07 -10.47 -4.73
C LYS A 191 -5.01 -11.41 -3.97
N ASN A 192 -4.60 -11.94 -2.82
CA ASN A 192 -5.45 -12.78 -1.98
C ASN A 192 -6.58 -11.99 -1.28
N LEU A 193 -6.50 -10.66 -1.26
CA LEU A 193 -7.55 -9.79 -0.73
C LEU A 193 -8.53 -9.30 -1.80
N THR A 194 -8.18 -9.46 -3.08
CA THR A 194 -9.08 -9.20 -4.20
C THR A 194 -10.22 -10.22 -4.15
N ILE A 195 -11.28 -9.87 -3.43
CA ILE A 195 -12.55 -10.57 -3.54
C ILE A 195 -13.06 -10.29 -4.94
N GLY A 196 -13.13 -11.33 -5.77
CA GLY A 196 -13.77 -11.21 -7.07
C GLY A 196 -15.14 -10.55 -6.86
N LEU A 197 -15.47 -9.55 -7.67
CA LEU A 197 -16.80 -8.93 -7.71
C LEU A 197 -17.79 -9.97 -8.23
N ASN A 198 -17.98 -11.06 -7.49
CA ASN A 198 -18.92 -12.10 -7.84
C ASN A 198 -20.29 -11.53 -7.48
N PRO A 199 -21.19 -11.31 -8.45
CA PRO A 199 -22.43 -10.56 -8.24
C PRO A 199 -23.44 -11.24 -7.28
N GLY A 200 -23.12 -12.40 -6.72
CA GLY A 200 -23.87 -13.03 -5.63
C GLY A 200 -23.24 -12.76 -4.27
N PHE A 201 -23.11 -11.49 -3.86
CA PHE A 201 -22.45 -11.01 -2.64
C PHE A 201 -22.55 -11.97 -1.43
N PRO A 202 -21.50 -12.05 -0.58
CA PRO A 202 -21.53 -12.89 0.62
C PRO A 202 -22.66 -12.45 1.57
N GLN A 203 -23.39 -13.41 2.14
CA GLN A 203 -24.41 -13.19 3.18
C GLN A 203 -23.85 -12.61 4.50
N ASN A 204 -22.56 -12.26 4.57
CA ASN A 204 -21.84 -11.84 5.79
C ASN A 204 -21.23 -10.44 5.67
N ARG A 205 -22.02 -9.47 5.18
CA ARG A 205 -21.68 -8.05 5.25
C ARG A 205 -21.83 -7.56 6.69
N VAL A 206 -20.81 -6.90 7.23
CA VAL A 206 -20.80 -6.46 8.64
C VAL A 206 -20.40 -4.99 8.73
N LEU A 207 -21.18 -4.19 9.46
CA LEU A 207 -20.82 -2.82 9.80
C LEU A 207 -19.59 -2.87 10.71
N ILE A 208 -18.50 -2.22 10.31
CA ILE A 208 -17.29 -2.17 11.15
C ILE A 208 -17.07 -0.80 11.77
N GLY A 209 -17.68 0.27 11.27
CA GLY A 209 -17.56 1.59 11.88
C GLY A 209 -18.08 2.70 11.00
N TYR A 210 -17.62 3.90 11.30
CA TYR A 210 -18.03 5.15 10.67
C TYR A 210 -16.82 5.99 10.27
N SER A 211 -16.98 6.83 9.27
CA SER A 211 -15.98 7.80 8.81
C SER A 211 -16.65 9.13 8.49
N GLY A 212 -15.98 10.26 8.76
CA GLY A 212 -16.36 11.56 8.21
C GLY A 212 -15.62 11.79 6.91
N LEU A 213 -16.31 11.91 5.77
CA LEU A 213 -15.69 11.98 4.44
C LEU A 213 -16.23 13.16 3.61
N PRO A 214 -15.36 13.89 2.87
CA PRO A 214 -15.81 14.87 1.89
C PRO A 214 -16.46 14.21 0.66
N THR A 215 -17.37 14.92 -0.02
CA THR A 215 -18.15 14.40 -1.15
C THR A 215 -17.27 13.90 -2.30
N SER A 216 -16.20 14.63 -2.61
CA SER A 216 -15.18 14.29 -3.60
C SER A 216 -14.56 12.92 -3.34
N TRP A 217 -14.30 12.56 -2.09
CA TRP A 217 -13.77 11.25 -1.72
C TRP A 217 -14.80 10.16 -1.86
N ILE A 218 -16.03 10.41 -1.39
CA ILE A 218 -17.13 9.45 -1.51
C ILE A 218 -17.33 9.10 -3.00
N ASN A 219 -17.33 10.10 -3.87
CA ASN A 219 -17.47 9.92 -5.31
C ASN A 219 -16.31 9.11 -5.91
N ARG A 220 -15.07 9.37 -5.50
CA ARG A 220 -13.90 8.58 -5.93
C ARG A 220 -13.99 7.13 -5.47
N ILE A 221 -14.35 6.90 -4.21
CA ILE A 221 -14.52 5.54 -3.67
C ILE A 221 -15.64 4.80 -4.41
N TYR A 222 -16.76 5.45 -4.72
CA TYR A 222 -17.84 4.88 -5.54
C TYR A 222 -17.42 4.60 -6.98
N ALA A 223 -16.52 5.41 -7.55
CA ALA A 223 -15.88 5.12 -8.84
C ALA A 223 -14.82 3.99 -8.74
N GLY A 224 -14.56 3.48 -7.54
CA GLY A 224 -13.56 2.45 -7.26
C GLY A 224 -12.13 3.00 -7.20
N GLU A 225 -11.94 4.31 -7.19
CA GLU A 225 -10.64 4.96 -7.17
C GLU A 225 -10.04 5.01 -5.75
N GLY A 226 -8.72 5.14 -5.68
CA GLY A 226 -8.05 5.49 -4.43
C GLY A 226 -8.11 6.98 -4.12
N VAL A 227 -7.96 7.29 -2.85
CA VAL A 227 -7.84 8.66 -2.37
C VAL A 227 -6.38 8.91 -1.96
N VAL A 228 -5.76 9.89 -2.61
CA VAL A 228 -4.51 10.53 -2.16
C VAL A 228 -4.93 11.90 -1.65
N GLU A 229 -4.84 12.15 -0.35
CA GLU A 229 -5.11 13.48 0.19
C GLU A 229 -3.82 14.15 0.64
N THR A 230 -3.68 15.41 0.26
CA THR A 230 -2.52 16.24 0.58
C THR A 230 -2.90 17.47 1.39
N THR A 231 -4.19 17.78 1.53
CA THR A 231 -4.66 19.03 2.14
C THR A 231 -5.15 18.90 3.57
N THR A 232 -5.46 17.68 4.02
CA THR A 232 -5.91 17.40 5.40
C THR A 232 -4.85 16.55 6.10
N PRO A 233 -4.52 16.81 7.38
CA PRO A 233 -3.45 16.07 8.04
C PRO A 233 -3.83 14.61 8.27
N TYR A 234 -3.10 13.69 7.65
CA TYR A 234 -3.20 12.24 7.86
C TYR A 234 -1.93 11.71 8.46
N ARG A 235 -2.04 11.18 9.66
CA ARG A 235 -0.90 10.69 10.43
C ARG A 235 -0.44 9.28 10.03
N TRP A 236 -1.38 8.39 9.73
CA TRP A 236 -1.11 7.00 9.38
C TRP A 236 -1.20 6.76 7.87
N GLY A 237 -1.00 7.83 7.09
CA GLY A 237 -0.94 7.82 5.64
C GLY A 237 -2.22 7.62 4.88
N PHE A 238 -2.07 7.23 3.61
CA PHE A 238 -3.17 7.16 2.67
C PHE A 238 -4.07 5.98 3.00
N GLY A 239 -5.29 6.26 3.41
CA GLY A 239 -6.24 5.25 3.82
C GLY A 239 -7.60 5.83 4.17
N LEU A 240 -8.52 4.93 4.46
CA LEU A 240 -9.80 5.25 5.07
C LEU A 240 -9.64 5.17 6.58
N TYR A 241 -10.01 6.26 7.27
CA TYR A 241 -9.92 6.40 8.72
C TYR A 241 -11.31 6.15 9.31
N LEU A 242 -11.40 5.19 10.21
CA LEU A 242 -12.64 4.73 10.81
C LEU A 242 -12.58 4.93 12.31
N THR A 243 -13.75 5.24 12.86
CA THR A 243 -14.04 5.19 14.28
C THR A 243 -15.22 4.25 14.48
N SER A 244 -15.27 3.60 15.63
CA SER A 244 -16.44 2.81 16.00
C SER A 244 -17.61 3.71 16.44
N SER A 245 -17.34 4.98 16.78
CA SER A 245 -18.33 5.96 17.27
C SER A 245 -18.88 6.88 16.17
N ILE A 246 -20.20 6.89 15.97
CA ILE A 246 -20.83 7.83 15.04
C ILE A 246 -20.64 9.30 15.45
N MET A 247 -20.55 9.58 16.75
CA MET A 247 -20.33 10.95 17.25
C MET A 247 -18.93 11.44 16.87
N LEU A 248 -17.92 10.58 16.96
CA LEU A 248 -16.58 10.89 16.47
C LEU A 248 -16.55 11.07 14.95
N ALA A 249 -17.31 10.27 14.20
CA ALA A 249 -17.41 10.45 12.75
C ALA A 249 -18.07 11.80 12.37
N LYS A 250 -19.08 12.26 13.13
CA LYS A 250 -19.65 13.61 12.98
C LYS A 250 -18.61 14.70 13.27
N TYR A 251 -17.83 14.53 14.34
CA TYR A 251 -16.72 15.45 14.64
C TYR A 251 -15.72 15.53 13.48
N PHE A 252 -15.29 14.40 12.92
CA PHE A 252 -14.35 14.39 11.78
C PHE A 252 -14.97 14.90 10.48
N ARG A 253 -16.28 14.70 10.26
CA ARG A 253 -17.02 15.34 9.16
C ARG A 253 -16.90 16.87 9.27
N ASP A 254 -17.18 17.42 10.44
CA ASP A 254 -17.16 18.87 10.66
C ASP A 254 -15.74 19.43 10.61
N TRP A 255 -14.78 18.68 11.18
CA TRP A 255 -13.36 19.02 11.11
C TRP A 255 -12.87 19.07 9.67
N ASN A 256 -13.18 18.06 8.83
CA ASN A 256 -12.86 18.07 7.39
C ASN A 256 -13.49 19.25 6.65
N GLY A 257 -14.73 19.62 7.02
CA GLY A 257 -15.41 20.80 6.48
C GLY A 257 -14.69 22.13 6.75
N ASN A 258 -13.80 22.18 7.75
CA ASN A 258 -12.98 23.38 8.02
C ASN A 258 -11.71 23.45 7.16
N TRP A 259 -11.27 22.34 6.56
CA TRP A 259 -10.06 22.28 5.74
C TRP A 259 -10.31 22.40 4.23
N GLY A 260 -11.56 22.26 3.79
CA GLY A 260 -11.92 22.31 2.38
C GLY A 260 -13.26 23.00 2.12
N SER A 261 -13.52 23.34 0.86
CA SER A 261 -14.83 23.87 0.43
C SER A 261 -15.86 22.77 0.17
N ASP A 262 -15.46 21.51 0.28
CA ASP A 262 -16.31 20.37 -0.06
C ASP A 262 -17.21 19.97 1.12
N LYS A 263 -18.48 19.70 0.82
CA LYS A 263 -19.43 19.22 1.81
C LYS A 263 -18.98 17.84 2.29
N SER A 264 -18.94 17.66 3.61
CA SER A 264 -18.60 16.37 4.23
C SER A 264 -19.85 15.67 4.76
N TYR A 265 -19.80 14.34 4.80
CA TYR A 265 -20.85 13.47 5.30
C TYR A 265 -20.31 12.44 6.28
N VAL A 266 -21.20 11.92 7.14
CA VAL A 266 -20.93 10.69 7.87
C VAL A 266 -21.20 9.52 6.94
N CYS A 267 -20.27 8.58 6.87
CA CYS A 267 -20.42 7.33 6.13
C CYS A 267 -20.38 6.15 7.10
N GLN A 268 -21.33 5.23 6.97
CA GLN A 268 -21.18 3.89 7.52
C GLN A 268 -20.19 3.11 6.66
N VAL A 269 -19.32 2.33 7.30
CA VAL A 269 -18.33 1.51 6.60
C VAL A 269 -18.56 0.04 6.93
N PHE A 270 -18.83 -0.73 5.90
CA PHE A 270 -19.08 -2.16 5.97
C PHE A 270 -17.91 -2.93 5.38
N VAL A 271 -17.63 -4.09 5.96
CA VAL A 271 -16.84 -5.13 5.30
C VAL A 271 -17.78 -5.96 4.43
N LYS A 272 -17.43 -6.10 3.14
CA LYS A 272 -18.20 -6.89 2.15
C LYS A 272 -18.12 -8.39 2.40
N ASP A 273 -17.01 -8.87 2.96
CA ASP A 273 -16.77 -10.26 3.32
C ASP A 273 -16.09 -10.36 4.69
N TYR A 274 -16.90 -10.58 5.72
CA TYR A 274 -16.39 -10.66 7.09
C TYR A 274 -15.41 -11.82 7.28
N ASN A 275 -15.56 -12.93 6.57
CA ASN A 275 -14.64 -14.06 6.69
C ASN A 275 -13.26 -13.71 6.14
N ALA A 276 -13.19 -13.03 5.00
CA ALA A 276 -11.93 -12.53 4.44
C ALA A 276 -11.29 -11.49 5.37
N TRP A 277 -12.08 -10.59 5.97
CA TRP A 277 -11.59 -9.65 6.98
C TRP A 277 -10.94 -10.40 8.14
N ILE A 278 -11.60 -11.38 8.73
CA ILE A 278 -11.09 -12.08 9.91
C ILE A 278 -9.87 -12.94 9.58
N ASN A 279 -9.88 -13.64 8.44
CA ASN A 279 -8.88 -14.68 8.18
C ASN A 279 -7.73 -14.24 7.27
N ASN A 280 -7.94 -13.25 6.40
CA ASN A 280 -6.97 -12.91 5.36
C ASN A 280 -6.35 -11.52 5.54
N VAL A 281 -7.00 -10.61 6.28
CA VAL A 281 -6.45 -9.28 6.54
C VAL A 281 -5.59 -9.29 7.80
N PRO A 282 -4.28 -9.06 7.70
CA PRO A 282 -3.46 -8.81 8.87
C PRO A 282 -3.94 -7.53 9.55
N LYS A 283 -4.06 -7.59 10.88
CA LYS A 283 -4.50 -6.47 11.71
C LYS A 283 -3.46 -6.24 12.77
N ILE A 284 -3.07 -4.99 12.98
CA ILE A 284 -2.08 -4.63 13.98
C ILE A 284 -2.51 -3.39 14.74
N TRP A 285 -2.30 -3.39 16.04
CA TRP A 285 -2.41 -2.21 16.87
C TRP A 285 -1.05 -1.61 17.15
N ILE A 286 -0.85 -0.37 16.75
CA ILE A 286 0.41 0.34 16.96
C ILE A 286 0.33 1.27 18.17
N PRO A 287 1.44 1.47 18.89
CA PRO A 287 1.51 2.49 19.92
C PRO A 287 1.38 3.87 19.29
N GLU A 288 0.64 4.74 19.97
CA GLU A 288 0.46 6.13 19.56
C GLU A 288 1.74 6.96 19.80
N ASN A 289 2.40 6.74 20.94
CA ASN A 289 3.60 7.47 21.39
C ASN A 289 4.92 6.72 21.17
N ASP A 290 5.04 5.85 20.17
CA ASP A 290 6.37 5.36 19.77
C ASP A 290 7.07 6.47 18.99
N GLY A 291 7.92 7.25 19.67
CA GLY A 291 8.60 8.42 19.10
C GLY A 291 9.47 8.12 17.87
N ASN A 292 9.69 6.83 17.55
CA ASN A 292 10.41 6.40 16.36
C ASN A 292 9.47 5.90 15.24
N PHE A 293 8.16 5.83 15.48
CA PHE A 293 7.22 5.32 14.51
C PHE A 293 7.00 6.36 13.41
N PRO A 294 7.24 6.03 12.12
CA PRO A 294 7.06 6.98 11.03
C PRO A 294 5.60 7.43 10.92
N GLN A 295 5.36 8.70 11.23
CA GLN A 295 4.09 9.39 11.05
C GLN A 295 4.17 10.32 9.83
N MET A 296 3.03 10.51 9.18
CA MET A 296 2.91 11.41 8.04
C MET A 296 2.50 12.82 8.49
N ASN A 297 3.08 13.81 7.83
CA ASN A 297 2.75 15.23 7.99
C ASN A 297 2.51 15.84 6.61
N ASN A 298 1.55 15.26 5.87
CA ASN A 298 1.27 15.58 4.47
C ASN A 298 0.91 17.05 4.21
N MET A 299 0.56 17.83 5.23
CA MET A 299 0.35 19.28 5.09
C MET A 299 1.66 20.09 5.01
N ASN A 300 2.75 19.58 5.58
CA ASN A 300 4.03 20.29 5.69
C ASN A 300 5.17 19.55 4.98
N THR A 301 4.88 18.47 4.27
CA THR A 301 5.86 17.68 3.53
C THR A 301 5.54 17.65 2.05
N THR A 302 6.56 17.50 1.22
CA THR A 302 6.40 17.27 -0.22
C THR A 302 5.68 15.95 -0.50
N ALA A 303 5.19 15.76 -1.74
CA ALA A 303 4.56 14.49 -2.13
C ALA A 303 5.54 13.30 -2.02
N GLU A 304 6.82 13.51 -2.33
CA GLU A 304 7.87 12.49 -2.18
C GLU A 304 8.09 12.12 -0.73
N GLU A 305 8.28 13.10 0.17
CA GLU A 305 8.43 12.83 1.61
C GLU A 305 7.20 12.15 2.19
N THR A 306 6.01 12.58 1.77
CA THR A 306 4.72 11.99 2.15
C THR A 306 4.67 10.52 1.77
N ALA A 307 5.03 10.19 0.52
CA ALA A 307 5.06 8.82 0.04
C ALA A 307 6.18 7.99 0.70
N LEU A 308 7.35 8.58 0.94
CA LEU A 308 8.45 7.92 1.64
C LEU A 308 8.09 7.59 3.08
N ASN A 309 7.38 8.49 3.78
CA ASN A 309 6.87 8.23 5.13
C ASN A 309 5.89 7.06 5.16
N GLN A 310 5.01 6.95 4.16
CA GLN A 310 4.13 5.79 3.97
C GLN A 310 4.95 4.50 3.83
N GLU A 311 5.92 4.47 2.92
CA GLU A 311 6.74 3.27 2.71
C GLU A 311 7.59 2.95 3.96
N ASN A 312 8.16 3.95 4.62
CA ASN A 312 8.94 3.77 5.85
C ASN A 312 8.11 3.17 6.98
N ARG A 313 6.86 3.62 7.13
CA ARG A 313 5.93 3.04 8.09
C ARG A 313 5.67 1.56 7.79
N ASP A 314 5.36 1.22 6.54
CA ASP A 314 5.05 -0.16 6.16
C ASP A 314 6.26 -1.09 6.40
N ALA A 315 7.49 -0.62 6.09
CA ALA A 315 8.71 -1.35 6.38
C ALA A 315 9.01 -1.46 7.88
N TYR A 316 8.74 -0.41 8.66
CA TYR A 316 8.89 -0.41 10.11
C TYR A 316 7.96 -1.45 10.75
N ILE A 317 6.69 -1.49 10.33
CA ILE A 317 5.73 -2.48 10.83
C ILE A 317 6.15 -3.91 10.45
N ALA A 318 6.57 -4.12 9.20
CA ALA A 318 7.04 -5.42 8.74
C ALA A 318 8.26 -5.91 9.55
N THR A 319 9.23 -5.03 9.78
CA THR A 319 10.48 -5.37 10.48
C THR A 319 10.27 -5.55 11.98
N ARG A 320 9.53 -4.63 12.61
CA ARG A 320 9.37 -4.61 14.07
C ARG A 320 8.30 -5.57 14.58
N PHE A 321 7.24 -5.79 13.80
CA PHE A 321 6.06 -6.54 14.25
C PHE A 321 5.71 -7.74 13.38
N GLY A 322 6.43 -7.98 12.28
CA GLY A 322 6.19 -9.11 11.39
C GLY A 322 4.90 -9.01 10.57
N VAL A 323 4.26 -7.84 10.53
CA VAL A 323 3.01 -7.61 9.79
C VAL A 323 3.31 -6.86 8.49
N ARG A 324 2.93 -7.43 7.34
CA ARG A 324 3.24 -6.84 6.02
C ARG A 324 2.01 -6.21 5.39
N ALA A 325 2.22 -5.14 4.64
CA ALA A 325 1.16 -4.49 3.87
C ALA A 325 0.67 -5.44 2.75
N PRO A 326 -0.63 -5.39 2.39
CA PRO A 326 -1.68 -4.58 3.02
C PRO A 326 -2.14 -5.13 4.39
N TYR A 327 -2.32 -4.24 5.37
CA TYR A 327 -2.81 -4.53 6.73
C TYR A 327 -3.77 -3.43 7.22
N ALA A 328 -4.63 -3.77 8.19
CA ALA A 328 -5.44 -2.79 8.90
C ALA A 328 -4.71 -2.36 10.18
N LEU A 329 -4.61 -1.06 10.39
CA LEU A 329 -3.87 -0.46 11.51
C LEU A 329 -4.85 0.07 12.53
N PHE A 330 -4.62 -0.23 13.80
CA PHE A 330 -5.36 0.33 14.93
C PHE A 330 -4.43 1.20 15.76
N SER A 331 -4.94 2.30 16.32
CA SER A 331 -4.18 3.16 17.25
C SER A 331 -5.12 3.77 18.30
N GLN A 332 -4.58 4.15 19.46
CA GLN A 332 -5.32 4.94 20.46
C GLN A 332 -4.98 6.41 20.31
N HIS A 333 -5.82 7.16 19.62
CA HIS A 333 -5.59 8.56 19.32
C HIS A 333 -5.89 9.44 20.54
N PHE A 334 -5.05 10.46 20.77
CA PHE A 334 -5.29 11.45 21.82
C PHE A 334 -6.55 12.29 21.62
N TYR A 335 -7.09 12.78 22.73
CA TYR A 335 -8.13 13.80 22.72
C TYR A 335 -7.73 15.01 21.86
N MET A 336 -8.63 15.44 20.98
CA MET A 336 -8.51 16.70 20.25
C MET A 336 -9.52 17.72 20.80
N PRO A 337 -9.23 19.03 20.74
CA PRO A 337 -10.17 20.05 21.18
C PRO A 337 -11.56 19.89 20.56
N ASN A 338 -12.59 20.00 21.40
CA ASN A 338 -14.01 19.88 21.05
C ASN A 338 -14.45 18.49 20.57
N MET A 339 -13.59 17.47 20.71
CA MET A 339 -13.99 16.09 20.44
C MET A 339 -15.09 15.68 21.44
N PRO A 340 -16.13 14.93 21.00
CA PRO A 340 -17.24 14.50 21.86
C PRO A 340 -16.84 13.34 22.79
N LEU A 341 -15.74 13.52 23.52
CA LEU A 341 -15.21 12.63 24.54
C LEU A 341 -14.86 13.45 25.79
N PRO A 342 -14.88 12.84 26.98
CA PRO A 342 -14.30 13.45 28.16
C PRO A 342 -12.84 13.86 27.94
N GLN A 343 -12.45 14.99 28.52
CA GLN A 343 -11.10 15.51 28.36
C GLN A 343 -10.06 14.51 28.90
N GLY A 344 -9.05 14.22 28.08
CA GLY A 344 -7.98 13.27 28.42
C GLY A 344 -8.29 11.82 28.06
N GLU A 345 -9.52 11.49 27.68
CA GLU A 345 -9.82 10.17 27.12
C GLU A 345 -9.26 10.03 25.71
N ARG A 346 -8.82 8.81 25.40
CA ARG A 346 -8.36 8.41 24.07
C ARG A 346 -9.46 7.62 23.36
N TRP A 347 -9.37 7.55 22.04
CA TRP A 347 -10.29 6.77 21.24
C TRP A 347 -9.56 5.88 20.25
N THR A 348 -10.21 4.78 19.87
CA THR A 348 -9.62 3.86 18.90
C THR A 348 -9.92 4.29 17.47
N GLU A 349 -8.84 4.49 16.74
CA GLU A 349 -8.83 4.73 15.31
C GLU A 349 -8.46 3.45 14.57
N LEU A 350 -9.19 3.13 13.49
CA LEU A 350 -8.85 2.10 12.53
C LEU A 350 -8.50 2.76 11.19
N VAL A 351 -7.33 2.46 10.65
CA VAL A 351 -6.89 2.90 9.33
C VAL A 351 -6.80 1.71 8.40
N ALA A 352 -7.62 1.73 7.35
CA ALA A 352 -7.55 0.77 6.26
C ALA A 352 -6.82 1.41 5.07
N GLY A 353 -5.64 0.90 4.73
CA GLY A 353 -4.88 1.37 3.57
C GLY A 353 -5.65 1.20 2.26
N THR A 354 -5.24 1.91 1.21
CA THR A 354 -5.98 1.98 -0.06
C THR A 354 -6.38 0.65 -0.67
N GLN A 355 -5.46 -0.32 -0.66
CA GLN A 355 -5.74 -1.66 -1.19
C GLN A 355 -6.84 -2.39 -0.40
N LEU A 356 -6.91 -2.19 0.92
CA LEU A 356 -7.91 -2.83 1.77
C LEU A 356 -9.29 -2.25 1.60
N TYR A 357 -9.45 -0.93 1.79
CA TYR A 357 -10.80 -0.38 1.78
C TYR A 357 -11.44 -0.52 0.40
N ARG A 358 -10.64 -0.40 -0.68
CA ARG A 358 -11.15 -0.62 -2.04
C ARG A 358 -11.58 -2.09 -2.18
N SER A 359 -10.73 -3.04 -1.80
CA SER A 359 -11.00 -4.46 -2.06
C SER A 359 -12.15 -5.00 -1.20
N LEU A 360 -12.19 -4.61 0.07
CA LEU A 360 -12.96 -5.28 1.09
C LEU A 360 -14.08 -4.43 1.67
N PHE A 361 -14.01 -3.10 1.58
CA PHE A 361 -14.98 -2.24 2.24
C PHE A 361 -16.02 -1.69 1.26
N GLU A 362 -17.16 -1.34 1.83
CA GLU A 362 -18.27 -0.63 1.19
C GLU A 362 -18.61 0.55 2.10
N ILE A 363 -18.76 1.74 1.53
CA ILE A 363 -19.19 2.92 2.27
C ILE A 363 -20.65 3.22 1.93
N VAL A 364 -21.44 3.63 2.93
CA VAL A 364 -22.80 4.11 2.76
C VAL A 364 -22.89 5.51 3.35
N LYS A 365 -23.03 6.51 2.47
CA LYS A 365 -23.24 7.91 2.85
C LYS A 365 -24.56 8.05 3.61
N LEU A 366 -24.53 8.73 4.76
CA LEU A 366 -25.71 9.12 5.53
C LEU A 366 -26.01 10.60 5.33
N GLU A 367 -27.29 10.92 5.14
CA GLU A 367 -27.78 12.28 5.35
C GLU A 367 -27.77 12.62 6.85
N ASP A 368 -27.71 13.92 7.20
CA ASP A 368 -27.55 14.35 8.60
C ASP A 368 -28.66 13.78 9.51
N TRP A 369 -29.92 13.82 9.05
CA TRP A 369 -31.04 13.27 9.80
C TRP A 369 -30.93 11.75 10.02
N GLN A 370 -30.31 11.00 9.10
CA GLN A 370 -30.08 9.57 9.27
C GLN A 370 -28.98 9.32 10.31
N ALA A 371 -27.92 10.13 10.28
CA ALA A 371 -26.86 10.06 11.28
C ALA A 371 -27.34 10.48 12.67
N ASP A 372 -28.34 11.35 12.79
CA ASP A 372 -28.96 11.75 14.06
C ASP A 372 -29.90 10.69 14.66
N GLN A 373 -30.44 9.79 13.83
CA GLN A 373 -31.32 8.71 14.28
C GLN A 373 -30.59 7.48 14.82
N ILE A 374 -29.28 7.37 14.64
CA ILE A 374 -28.50 6.22 15.13
C ILE A 374 -28.27 6.37 16.64
N VAL A 375 -29.07 5.63 17.42
CA VAL A 375 -29.12 5.69 18.88
C VAL A 375 -27.96 4.94 19.56
N ASN A 376 -27.47 3.84 18.97
CA ASN A 376 -26.28 3.15 19.46
C ASN A 376 -25.04 3.78 18.80
N PRO A 377 -24.26 4.58 19.52
CA PRO A 377 -23.15 5.29 18.92
C PRO A 377 -22.01 4.35 18.53
N ASP A 378 -21.90 3.17 19.16
CA ASP A 378 -20.70 2.34 19.12
C ASP A 378 -21.04 0.83 18.99
N PRO A 379 -21.48 0.38 17.80
CA PRO A 379 -21.94 -1.00 17.60
C PRO A 379 -20.83 -2.04 17.77
N TYR A 380 -19.56 -1.64 17.56
CA TYR A 380 -18.39 -2.52 17.67
C TYR A 380 -17.18 -1.74 18.20
N PRO A 381 -17.09 -1.51 19.52
CA PRO A 381 -15.92 -0.86 20.10
C PRO A 381 -14.68 -1.65 19.71
N PHE A 382 -13.79 -1.06 18.93
CA PHE A 382 -12.63 -1.76 18.36
C PHE A 382 -11.76 -2.41 19.44
N GLY A 383 -11.66 -1.77 20.60
CA GLY A 383 -10.97 -2.28 21.77
C GLY A 383 -11.57 -3.55 22.37
N TRP A 384 -12.75 -4.01 21.94
CA TRP A 384 -13.31 -5.30 22.37
C TRP A 384 -13.15 -6.38 21.31
N GLN A 385 -12.57 -6.04 20.15
CA GLN A 385 -12.47 -6.92 19.01
C GLN A 385 -11.09 -7.58 18.85
N PHE A 386 -10.16 -7.40 19.80
CA PHE A 386 -8.79 -7.92 19.66
C PHE A 386 -8.74 -9.41 19.31
N GLN A 387 -9.46 -10.23 20.08
CA GLN A 387 -9.48 -11.68 19.90
C GLN A 387 -10.34 -12.09 18.71
N SER A 388 -11.57 -11.57 18.63
CA SER A 388 -12.51 -11.93 17.55
C SER A 388 -11.96 -11.58 16.18
N TRP A 389 -11.26 -10.44 16.05
CA TRP A 389 -10.70 -9.97 14.78
C TRP A 389 -9.24 -10.37 14.55
N LYS A 390 -8.65 -11.12 15.49
CA LYS A 390 -7.25 -11.58 15.43
C LYS A 390 -6.28 -10.40 15.24
N ILE A 391 -6.45 -9.35 16.03
CA ILE A 391 -5.61 -8.15 15.99
C ILE A 391 -4.30 -8.45 16.71
N ASN A 392 -3.16 -8.29 16.03
CA ASN A 392 -1.85 -8.34 16.65
C ASN A 392 -1.67 -7.10 17.54
N VAL A 393 -1.51 -7.29 18.85
CA VAL A 393 -1.24 -6.22 19.82
C VAL A 393 0.16 -6.43 20.42
N PRO A 394 1.20 -5.77 19.87
CA PRO A 394 2.57 -5.84 20.36
C PRO A 394 2.70 -5.45 21.84
N SER A 395 3.73 -5.95 22.53
CA SER A 395 3.98 -5.66 23.94
C SER A 395 4.14 -4.16 24.22
N VAL A 396 4.81 -3.43 23.33
CA VAL A 396 4.96 -1.97 23.41
C VAL A 396 3.61 -1.23 23.40
N THR A 397 2.65 -1.70 22.59
CA THR A 397 1.29 -1.15 22.57
C THR A 397 0.55 -1.45 23.88
N ARG A 398 0.74 -2.65 24.42
CA ARG A 398 0.21 -3.04 25.73
C ARG A 398 0.75 -2.13 26.83
N GLU A 399 2.06 -1.96 26.91
CA GLU A 399 2.70 -1.08 27.90
C GLU A 399 2.15 0.35 27.84
N GLU A 400 1.88 0.87 26.64
CA GLU A 400 1.23 2.16 26.48
C GLU A 400 -0.19 2.18 27.08
N PHE A 401 -1.02 1.18 26.80
CA PHE A 401 -2.37 1.09 27.41
C PHE A 401 -2.30 1.09 28.94
N LEU A 402 -1.36 0.36 29.54
CA LEU A 402 -1.19 0.35 31.00
C LEU A 402 -0.81 1.73 31.53
N ARG A 403 0.14 2.41 30.86
CA ARG A 403 0.57 3.76 31.22
C ARG A 403 -0.57 4.79 31.14
N CYS A 404 -1.51 4.58 30.22
CA CYS A 404 -2.68 5.43 30.03
C CYS A 404 -3.91 4.99 30.86
N GLY A 405 -3.79 3.96 31.71
CA GLY A 405 -4.89 3.51 32.57
C GLY A 405 -5.96 2.67 31.86
N GLU A 406 -5.71 2.18 30.64
CA GLU A 406 -6.67 1.47 29.79
C GLU A 406 -6.70 -0.05 30.07
N GLN A 407 -6.80 -0.42 31.34
CA GLN A 407 -6.72 -1.81 31.80
C GLN A 407 -7.86 -2.70 31.26
N ILE A 408 -9.01 -2.11 30.90
CA ILE A 408 -10.17 -2.85 30.38
C ILE A 408 -9.85 -3.55 29.05
N LEU A 409 -8.93 -3.01 28.25
CA LEU A 409 -8.47 -3.60 27.00
C LEU A 409 -7.63 -4.88 27.22
N PHE A 410 -7.12 -5.10 28.44
CA PHE A 410 -6.28 -6.25 28.80
C PHE A 410 -7.04 -7.46 29.30
N ASN A 411 -8.06 -7.28 30.13
CA ASN A 411 -8.73 -8.38 30.82
C ASN A 411 -9.46 -9.34 29.87
N LEU A 412 -9.68 -8.93 28.62
CA LEU A 412 -10.20 -9.79 27.56
C LEU A 412 -9.13 -10.70 26.95
N SER A 413 -7.84 -10.33 27.02
CA SER A 413 -6.71 -11.08 26.43
C SER A 413 -6.09 -12.16 27.33
N GLY A 414 -6.42 -12.19 28.63
CA GLY A 414 -5.83 -13.08 29.63
C GLY A 414 -6.16 -14.58 29.51
N ARG A 415 -6.74 -15.03 28.39
CA ARG A 415 -6.96 -16.45 28.07
C ARG A 415 -6.01 -17.00 27.01
N ASP A 416 -5.05 -16.22 26.51
CA ASP A 416 -4.07 -16.72 25.55
C ASP A 416 -2.96 -17.50 26.25
N GLY A 417 -2.86 -18.78 25.87
CA GLY A 417 -2.02 -19.80 26.45
C GLY A 417 -0.56 -19.37 26.59
N GLY A 418 -0.09 -19.36 27.83
CA GLY A 418 1.32 -19.60 28.10
C GLY A 418 1.70 -20.93 27.44
N THR A 419 2.79 -20.94 26.69
CA THR A 419 3.51 -22.16 26.34
C THR A 419 3.85 -22.91 27.62
N LYS A 420 2.98 -23.87 27.99
CA LYS A 420 3.28 -24.90 28.97
C LYS A 420 3.61 -26.19 28.22
N ASP A 421 4.86 -26.57 28.34
CA ASP A 421 5.28 -27.97 28.31
C ASP A 421 4.35 -28.83 29.18
N SER A 422 4.00 -29.99 28.61
CA SER A 422 3.49 -31.20 29.27
C SER A 422 2.15 -31.15 30.03
N GLY A 423 1.26 -32.07 29.63
CA GLY A 423 0.46 -32.84 30.58
C GLY A 423 -1.05 -32.59 30.60
N GLU A 424 -1.77 -33.55 30.01
CA GLU A 424 -3.13 -33.99 30.31
C GLU A 424 -4.32 -33.09 29.93
N GLY A 425 -5.12 -33.63 29.01
CA GLY A 425 -6.30 -33.00 28.46
C GLY A 425 -7.58 -33.27 29.26
N ILE A 426 -8.45 -32.28 29.29
CA ILE A 426 -9.88 -32.42 29.56
C ILE A 426 -10.61 -31.49 28.58
N ALA A 427 -11.50 -32.05 27.78
CA ALA A 427 -12.30 -31.34 26.79
C ALA A 427 -13.49 -30.60 27.46
N PRO A 428 -13.86 -29.38 27.04
CA PRO A 428 -15.09 -28.74 27.51
C PRO A 428 -16.28 -29.08 26.60
N GLU A 429 -17.39 -29.41 27.24
CA GLU A 429 -18.71 -29.65 26.66
C GLU A 429 -19.29 -28.39 25.99
N THR A 430 -19.82 -28.56 24.78
CA THR A 430 -20.58 -27.55 24.05
C THR A 430 -22.06 -27.62 24.43
N SER A 431 -22.61 -26.55 25.02
CA SER A 431 -24.06 -26.34 25.09
C SER A 431 -24.52 -25.35 24.00
N PRO A 432 -25.57 -25.68 23.22
CA PRO A 432 -26.10 -24.77 22.21
C PRO A 432 -27.10 -23.78 22.83
N VAL A 433 -26.89 -22.49 22.55
CA VAL A 433 -27.89 -21.44 22.81
C VAL A 433 -28.96 -21.55 21.71
N LYS A 434 -30.22 -21.76 22.11
CA LYS A 434 -31.39 -21.70 21.22
C LYS A 434 -31.74 -20.23 20.95
N GLU A 435 -31.78 -19.85 19.67
CA GLU A 435 -32.48 -18.65 19.20
C GLU A 435 -34.00 -18.87 19.33
N THR A 436 -34.67 -17.94 20.02
CA THR A 436 -36.11 -17.72 19.91
C THR A 436 -36.33 -16.42 19.16
N LEU A 437 -36.67 -16.54 17.88
CA LEU A 437 -37.38 -15.52 17.12
C LEU A 437 -38.87 -15.67 17.42
N SER A 438 -39.48 -14.64 18.01
CA SER A 438 -40.92 -14.45 18.01
C SER A 438 -41.22 -13.02 17.55
N GLU A 439 -41.75 -12.95 16.33
CA GLU A 439 -42.73 -12.00 15.78
C GLU A 439 -43.02 -10.73 16.59
N LEU A 440 -42.70 -9.58 15.98
CA LEU A 440 -43.60 -8.44 15.77
C LEU A 440 -43.06 -7.53 14.65
#